data_AF-A0A2V7XVQ4-F1
#
_entry.id   AF-A0A2V7XVQ4-F1
#
_cell.length_a   1.000
_cell.length_b   1.000
_cell.length_c   1.000
_cell.angle_alpha   90.00
_cell.angle_beta   90.00
_cell.angle_gamma   90.00
#
_symmetry.space_group_name_H-M   'P 1'
#
loop_
_entity.id
_entity.type
_entity.pdbx_description
1 polymer ?
#
loop_
_entity_poly.entity_id
_entity_poly.type
_entity_poly.pdbx_seq_one_letter_code
_entity_poly.pdbx_strand_id
1 'polypeptide(L)' 'MSLPGTPLQQEVAISAIKVVVLFGILMSVFSGMTYVERRLLAFMQFRLGPNRTGPFGLLQPVADGI' A
#
# COMPACT_ATOMS: atom_id res chain seq x y z
N MET A 1 26.98 -13.08 -14.27
CA MET A 1 26.25 -14.26 -14.78
C MET A 1 25.07 -13.76 -15.60
N SER A 2 25.27 -13.55 -16.90
CA SER A 2 24.27 -12.99 -17.83
C SER A 2 23.34 -14.10 -18.32
N LEU A 3 22.07 -14.06 -17.91
CA LEU A 3 21.02 -14.90 -18.50
C LEU A 3 20.89 -14.53 -20.00
N PRO A 4 20.88 -15.49 -20.93
CA PRO A 4 20.78 -15.20 -22.36
C PRO A 4 19.33 -14.85 -22.70
N GLY A 5 19.04 -13.55 -22.73
CA GLY A 5 17.83 -12.97 -23.30
C GLY A 5 18.23 -11.79 -24.17
N THR A 6 17.53 -11.56 -25.28
CA THR A 6 17.78 -10.39 -26.12
C THR A 6 17.73 -9.12 -25.25
N PRO A 7 18.47 -8.03 -25.58
CA PRO A 7 18.49 -6.82 -24.76
C PRO A 7 17.07 -6.27 -24.51
N LEU A 8 16.16 -6.48 -25.46
CA LEU A 8 14.73 -6.18 -25.33
C LEU A 8 14.05 -6.95 -24.18
N GLN A 9 14.34 -8.24 -23.98
CA GLN A 9 13.75 -9.03 -22.90
C GLN A 9 14.21 -8.55 -21.52
N GLN A 10 15.45 -8.06 -21.39
CA GLN A 10 15.94 -7.50 -20.13
C GLN A 10 15.28 -6.16 -19.81
N GLU A 11 15.12 -5.27 -20.79
CA GLU A 11 14.42 -3.98 -20.61
C GLU A 11 12.93 -4.18 -20.25
N VAL A 12 12.26 -5.13 -20.92
CA VAL A 12 10.87 -5.50 -20.60
C VAL A 12 10.77 -6.12 -19.21
N ALA A 13 11.70 -6.99 -18.81
CA ALA A 13 11.70 -7.59 -17.48
C ALA A 13 11.91 -6.53 -16.38
N ILE A 14 12.86 -5.61 -16.55
CA ILE A 14 13.13 -4.55 -15.58
C ILE A 14 11.94 -3.58 -15.47
N SER A 15 11.33 -3.20 -16.59
CA SER A 15 10.14 -2.34 -16.58
C SER A 15 8.94 -3.02 -15.92
N ALA A 16 8.70 -4.30 -16.20
CA ALA A 16 7.64 -5.07 -15.55
C ALA A 16 7.82 -5.14 -14.02
N ILE A 17 9.05 -5.41 -13.56
CA ILE A 17 9.37 -5.42 -12.12
C ILE A 17 9.10 -4.05 -11.49
N LYS A 18 9.55 -2.96 -12.13
CA LYS A 18 9.30 -1.59 -11.65
C LYS A 18 7.81 -1.32 -11.51
N VAL A 19 6.99 -1.70 -12.51
CA VAL A 19 5.54 -1.49 -12.48
C VAL A 19 4.90 -2.23 -11.30
N VAL A 20 5.24 -3.51 -11.09
CA VAL A 20 4.69 -4.31 -9.99
C VAL A 20 5.06 -3.70 -8.64
N VAL A 21 6.32 -3.29 -8.46
CA VAL A 21 6.79 -2.66 -7.23
C VAL A 21 6.09 -1.32 -6.98
N LEU A 22 6.00 -0.48 -8.00
CA LEU A 22 5.36 0.83 -7.90
C LEU A 22 3.88 0.69 -7.56
N PHE A 23 3.20 -0.27 -8.18
CA PHE A 23 1.80 -0.57 -7.94
C PHE A 23 1.55 -1.04 -6.49
N GLY A 24 2.39 -1.94 -5.97
CA GLY A 24 2.31 -2.38 -4.58
C GLY A 24 2.53 -1.25 -3.57
N ILE A 25 3.47 -0.34 -3.85
CA ILE A 25 3.72 0.85 -3.02
C ILE A 25 2.51 1.79 -3.06
N LEU A 26 1.99 2.09 -4.26
CA LEU A 26 0.82 2.98 -4.42
C LEU A 26 -0.40 2.46 -3.66
N MET A 27 -0.70 1.17 -3.75
CA MET A 27 -1.80 0.55 -2.99
C MET A 27 -1.58 0.66 -1.49
N SER A 28 -0.35 0.43 -1.01
CA SER A 28 -0.02 0.55 0.42
C SER A 28 -0.15 1.99 0.93
N VAL A 29 0.30 2.97 0.14
CA VAL A 29 0.20 4.40 0.47
C VAL A 29 -1.26 4.84 0.51
N PHE A 30 -2.07 4.46 -0.49
CA PHE A 30 -3.49 4.80 -0.55
C PHE A 30 -4.25 4.23 0.65
N SER A 31 -4.01 2.96 0.95
CA SER A 31 -4.54 2.24 2.11
C SER A 31 -4.16 2.95 3.44
N GLY A 32 -2.91 3.39 3.57
CA GLY A 32 -2.44 4.16 4.72
C GLY A 32 -3.07 5.57 4.82
N MET A 33 -3.28 6.25 3.69
CA MET A 33 -3.91 7.57 3.65
C MET A 33 -5.36 7.51 4.13
N THR A 34 -6.14 6.52 3.70
CA THR A 34 -7.52 6.32 4.17
C THR A 34 -7.59 6.06 5.69
N TYR A 35 -6.61 5.33 6.25
CA TYR A 35 -6.52 5.15 7.71
C TYR A 35 -6.28 6.49 8.43
N VAL A 36 -5.33 7.29 7.93
CA VAL A 36 -5.02 8.59 8.51
C VAL A 36 -6.22 9.53 8.46
N GLU A 37 -6.91 9.61 7.32
CA GLU A 37 -8.13 10.42 7.16
C GLU A 37 -9.19 10.06 8.21
N ARG A 38 -9.47 8.76 8.39
CA ARG A 38 -10.44 8.29 9.38
C ARG A 38 -10.03 8.63 10.81
N ARG A 39 -8.74 8.53 11.11
CA ARG A 39 -8.19 8.89 12.43
C ARG A 39 -8.25 10.40 12.68
N LEU A 40 -7.99 11.21 11.66
CA LEU A 40 -8.03 12.67 11.72
C LEU A 40 -9.47 13.20 11.86
N LEU A 41 -10.43 12.61 11.15
CA LEU A 41 -11.86 12.90 11.30
C LEU A 41 -12.38 12.56 12.71
N ALA A 42 -11.95 11.42 13.27
CA ALA A 42 -12.32 11.06 14.63
C ALA A 42 -11.73 12.02 15.68
N PHE A 43 -10.48 12.47 15.46
CA PHE A 43 -9.83 13.47 16.32
C PHE A 43 -10.58 14.81 16.31
N MET A 44 -10.98 15.30 15.13
CA MET A 44 -11.78 16.54 15.02
C MET A 44 -13.14 16.45 15.72
N GLN A 45 -13.70 15.24 15.83
CA GLN A 45 -15.00 15.00 16.46
C GLN A 45 -14.89 14.66 17.95
N PHE A 46 -13.71 14.80 18.58
CA PHE A 46 -13.47 14.40 19.98
C PHE A 46 -13.95 12.98 20.30
N ARG A 47 -13.88 12.06 19.33
CA ARG A 47 -14.21 10.64 19.51
C ARG A 47 -13.00 9.76 19.27
N LEU A 48 -12.95 8.61 19.94
CA LEU A 48 -11.85 7.67 19.73
C LEU A 48 -11.89 7.13 18.29
N GLY A 49 -10.80 7.33 17.56
CA GLY A 49 -10.62 6.83 16.20
C GLY A 49 -10.54 5.30 16.11
N PRO A 50 -10.46 4.75 14.89
CA PRO A 50 -10.43 3.31 14.63
C PRO A 50 -9.47 2.54 15.56
N ASN A 51 -10.02 1.71 16.45
CA ASN A 51 -9.29 0.96 17.49
C ASN A 51 -9.69 -0.53 17.53
N ARG A 52 -10.33 -1.05 16.48
CA ARG A 52 -10.96 -2.39 16.47
C ARG A 52 -10.17 -3.47 15.70
N THR A 53 -9.29 -3.10 14.78
CA THR A 53 -8.50 -4.06 13.99
C THR A 53 -6.99 -3.81 14.15
N GLY A 54 -6.37 -4.50 15.13
CA GLY A 54 -4.94 -4.44 15.46
C GLY A 54 -4.53 -3.35 16.47
N PRO A 55 -3.27 -3.34 16.96
CA PRO A 55 -2.77 -2.27 17.83
C PRO A 55 -2.86 -0.93 17.09
N PHE A 56 -3.53 0.05 17.69
CA PHE A 56 -3.90 1.33 17.10
C PHE A 56 -4.80 1.28 15.84
N GLY A 57 -5.39 0.14 15.46
CA GLY A 57 -6.22 0.09 14.24
C GLY A 57 -5.42 0.06 12.93
N LEU A 58 -4.11 -0.20 12.96
CA LEU A 58 -3.25 -0.24 11.76
C LEU A 58 -3.67 -1.30 10.73
N LEU A 59 -4.42 -2.33 11.15
CA LEU A 59 -4.94 -3.36 10.25
C LEU A 59 -6.31 -3.00 9.67
N GLN A 60 -6.88 -1.85 10.03
CA GLN A 60 -8.18 -1.42 9.52
C GLN A 60 -8.24 -1.34 7.98
N PRO A 61 -7.18 -0.89 7.26
CA PRO A 61 -7.18 -0.88 5.80
C PRO A 61 -7.01 -2.27 5.17
N VAL A 62 -6.36 -3.19 5.86
CA VAL A 62 -6.22 -4.59 5.43
C VAL A 62 -7.54 -5.33 5.65
N ALA A 63 -8.25 -5.03 6.74
CA ALA A 63 -9.57 -5.59 7.03
C ALA A 63 -10.67 -5.06 6.12
N ASP A 64 -10.55 -3.82 5.60
CA ASP A 64 -11.48 -3.28 4.59
C ASP A 64 -11.18 -3.79 3.18
N GLY A 65 -9.97 -4.30 2.92
CA GLY A 65 -9.53 -4.79 1.62
C GLY A 65 -9.66 -6.30 1.41
N ILE A 66 -9.93 -7.06 2.48
CA ILE A 66 -10.35 -8.47 2.44
C ILE A 66 -11.87 -8.54 2.26
#